data_AF-A0A930EXB3-F1
#
_entry.id   AF-A0A930EXB3-F1
#
_cell.length_a   1.000
_cell.length_b   1.000
_cell.length_c   1.000
_cell.angle_alpha   90.00
_cell.angle_beta   90.00
_cell.angle_gamma   90.00
#
_symmetry.space_group_name_H-M   'P 1'
#
loop_
_entity.id
_entity.type
_entity.pdbx_description
1 polymer ?
#
loop_
_entity_poly.entity_id
_entity_poly.type
_entity_poly.pdbx_seq_one_letter_code
_entity_poly.pdbx_strand_id
1 'polypeptide(L)'
;MKVAFVTDSGTGKSIHEYAEQGIISLPLQISVDDKTYQDMETLNRNDCIRLMKEEKVLTTSQPSAGIIEECFESLKDQGVELIIAVPICNGLSGTISTMTAIANSLDIKIICIDTYVT
;
A
#
# COMPACT_ATOMS: atom_id res chain seq x y z
N MET A 1 9.00 18.30 -14.04
CA MET A 1 8.96 17.53 -12.78
C MET A 1 7.53 17.19 -12.43
N LYS A 2 7.04 16.06 -12.93
CA LYS A 2 5.74 15.50 -12.52
C LYS A 2 5.95 14.59 -11.29
N VAL A 3 5.21 14.85 -10.22
CA VAL A 3 5.36 14.15 -8.93
C VAL A 3 4.07 13.38 -8.63
N ALA A 4 4.21 12.15 -8.13
CA ALA A 4 3.11 11.36 -7.60
C ALA A 4 3.27 11.16 -6.09
N PHE A 5 2.15 11.11 -5.38
CA PHE A 5 2.11 10.83 -3.95
C PHE A 5 1.51 9.45 -3.73
N VAL A 6 2.24 8.61 -2.99
CA VAL A 6 1.85 7.22 -2.73
C VAL A 6 1.83 6.97 -1.23
N THR A 7 0.87 6.19 -0.76
CA THR A 7 0.76 5.69 0.62
C THR A 7 0.19 4.27 0.59
N ASP A 8 -0.20 3.74 1.74
CA ASP A 8 -0.91 2.47 1.85
C ASP A 8 -2.10 2.53 2.82
N SER A 9 -2.86 1.44 2.89
CA SER A 9 -4.06 1.35 3.73
C SER A 9 -3.78 1.38 5.24
N GLY A 10 -2.51 1.29 5.68
CA GLY A 10 -2.09 1.44 7.08
C GLY A 10 -2.48 2.79 7.70
N THR A 11 -2.64 3.81 6.86
CA THR A 11 -3.16 5.13 7.23
C THR A 11 -4.59 5.13 7.78
N GLY A 12 -5.36 4.06 7.54
CA GLY A 12 -6.72 3.91 8.04
C GLY A 12 -7.79 4.71 7.29
N LYS A 13 -7.43 5.41 6.21
CA LYS A 13 -8.34 6.15 5.32
C LYS A 13 -8.66 5.35 4.07
N SER A 14 -9.84 5.59 3.48
CA SER A 14 -10.24 4.88 2.27
C SER A 14 -9.42 5.32 1.05
N ILE A 15 -9.25 4.40 0.11
CA ILE A 15 -8.58 4.66 -1.18
C ILE A 15 -9.30 5.77 -1.94
N HIS A 16 -10.62 5.85 -1.84
CA HIS A 16 -11.43 6.90 -2.48
C HIS A 16 -11.10 8.29 -1.93
N GLU A 17 -11.02 8.46 -0.60
CA GLU A 17 -10.68 9.74 0.02
C GLU A 17 -9.29 10.24 -0.39
N TYR A 18 -8.34 9.33 -0.59
CA TYR A 18 -7.02 9.68 -1.09
C TYR A 18 -7.03 10.02 -2.59
N ALA A 19 -7.79 9.27 -3.39
CA ALA A 19 -7.92 9.53 -4.82
C ALA A 19 -8.47 10.95 -5.10
N GLU A 20 -9.44 11.43 -4.32
CA GLU A 20 -9.95 12.81 -4.40
C GLU A 20 -8.87 13.87 -4.14
N GLN A 21 -7.82 13.52 -3.40
CA GLN A 21 -6.68 14.39 -3.10
C GLN A 21 -5.50 14.16 -4.05
N GLY A 22 -5.64 13.29 -5.05
CA GLY A 22 -4.56 12.93 -5.97
C GLY A 22 -3.47 12.07 -5.33
N ILE A 23 -3.78 11.37 -4.23
CA ILE A 23 -2.89 10.46 -3.53
C ILE A 23 -3.28 9.02 -3.87
N ILE A 24 -2.30 8.19 -4.17
CA ILE A 24 -2.50 6.78 -4.47
C ILE A 24 -2.27 5.98 -3.20
N SER A 25 -3.25 5.19 -2.77
CA SER A 25 -3.13 4.32 -1.60
C SER A 25 -3.11 2.87 -2.06
N LEU A 26 -2.02 2.16 -1.80
CA LEU A 26 -1.90 0.74 -2.11
C LEU A 26 -2.46 -0.12 -0.96
N PRO A 27 -3.27 -1.14 -1.25
CA PRO A 27 -3.86 -1.96 -0.19
C PRO A 27 -2.80 -2.86 0.46
N LEU A 28 -2.76 -2.85 1.80
CA LEU A 28 -2.15 -3.94 2.56
C LEU A 28 -2.98 -5.22 2.39
N GLN A 29 -2.41 -6.37 2.70
CA GLN A 29 -3.08 -7.64 2.55
C GLN A 29 -3.50 -8.23 3.89
N ILE A 30 -4.70 -8.81 3.93
CA ILE A 30 -5.24 -9.55 5.08
C ILE A 30 -5.49 -10.99 4.65
N SER A 31 -4.89 -11.94 5.34
CA SER A 31 -5.07 -13.37 5.07
C SER A 31 -5.85 -14.04 6.21
N VAL A 32 -6.79 -14.90 5.83
CA VAL A 32 -7.57 -15.74 6.75
C VAL A 32 -7.81 -17.09 6.09
N ASP A 33 -7.52 -18.17 6.83
CA ASP A 33 -7.46 -19.53 6.28
C ASP A 33 -6.57 -19.56 5.00
N ASP A 34 -7.11 -19.99 3.86
CA ASP A 34 -6.41 -20.07 2.57
C ASP A 34 -6.73 -18.89 1.62
N LYS A 35 -7.29 -17.80 2.14
CA LYS A 35 -7.70 -16.64 1.33
C LYS A 35 -6.95 -15.38 1.74
N THR A 36 -6.55 -14.61 0.73
CA THR A 36 -5.94 -13.29 0.90
C THR A 36 -6.85 -12.24 0.29
N TYR A 37 -7.02 -11.15 1.03
CA TYR A 37 -7.86 -10.01 0.69
C TYR A 37 -7.02 -8.74 0.68
N GLN A 38 -7.49 -7.76 -0.07
CA GLN A 38 -6.95 -6.41 -0.13
C GLN A 38 -7.71 -5.56 0.90
N ASP A 39 -6.97 -5.01 1.85
CA ASP A 39 -7.51 -4.18 2.93
C ASP A 39 -8.22 -2.96 2.36
N MET A 40 -9.41 -2.67 2.90
CA MET A 40 -10.30 -1.60 2.45
C MET A 40 -10.82 -1.68 1.01
N GLU A 41 -10.47 -2.73 0.25
CA GLU A 41 -11.00 -2.99 -1.10
C GLU A 41 -11.91 -4.21 -1.12
N THR A 42 -11.36 -5.39 -0.84
CA THR A 42 -12.10 -6.66 -0.91
C THR A 42 -12.46 -7.20 0.47
N LEU A 43 -11.92 -6.61 1.53
CA LEU A 43 -12.30 -6.86 2.91
C LEU A 43 -12.30 -5.55 3.70
N ASN A 44 -13.44 -5.18 4.28
CA ASN A 44 -13.55 -3.96 5.07
C ASN A 44 -13.45 -4.26 6.58
N ARG A 45 -13.36 -3.19 7.38
CA ARG A 45 -13.26 -3.26 8.85
C ARG A 45 -14.36 -4.11 9.51
N ASN A 46 -15.61 -4.01 9.05
CA ASN A 46 -16.71 -4.78 9.64
C ASN A 46 -16.58 -6.28 9.34
N ASP A 47 -16.09 -6.64 8.16
CA ASP A 47 -15.79 -8.03 7.83
C ASP A 47 -14.66 -8.59 8.70
N CYS A 48 -13.58 -7.82 8.91
CA CYS A 48 -12.50 -8.21 9.83
C CYS A 48 -13.03 -8.44 11.25
N ILE A 49 -13.88 -7.53 11.76
CA ILE A 49 -14.50 -7.67 13.09
C ILE A 49 -15.39 -8.91 13.16
N ARG A 50 -16.17 -9.21 12.11
CA ARG A 50 -16.99 -10.43 12.04
C ARG A 50 -16.11 -11.67 12.10
N LEU A 51 -15.07 -11.76 11.27
CA LEU A 51 -14.16 -12.90 11.23
C LEU A 51 -13.46 -13.13 12.58
N MET A 52 -13.02 -12.06 13.24
CA MET A 52 -12.44 -12.15 14.59
C MET A 52 -13.45 -12.67 15.63
N LYS A 53 -14.74 -12.30 15.53
CA LYS A 53 -15.80 -12.84 16.40
C LYS A 53 -16.12 -14.31 16.11
N GLU A 54 -15.83 -14.77 14.90
CA GLU A 54 -15.89 -16.18 14.49
C GLU A 54 -14.60 -16.95 14.86
N GLU A 55 -13.75 -16.36 15.70
CA GLU A 55 -12.48 -16.94 16.18
C GLU A 55 -11.49 -17.25 15.05
N LYS A 56 -11.64 -16.60 13.89
CA LYS A 56 -10.68 -16.71 12.79
C LYS A 56 -9.40 -15.94 13.12
N VAL A 57 -8.27 -16.56 12.81
CA VAL A 57 -6.95 -15.93 12.92
C VAL A 57 -6.69 -15.15 11.64
N LEU A 58 -6.54 -13.83 11.77
CA LEU A 58 -6.15 -12.95 10.67
C LEU A 58 -4.64 -12.72 10.75
N THR A 59 -3.97 -12.80 9.61
CA THR A 59 -2.59 -12.34 9.46
C THR A 59 -2.53 -11.22 8.44
N THR A 60 -1.50 -10.40 8.52
CA THR A 60 -1.32 -9.26 7.63
C THR A 60 -0.01 -9.39 6.86
N SER A 61 0.02 -8.79 5.68
CA SER A 61 1.27 -8.54 4.96
C SER A 61 1.23 -7.20 4.24
N GLN A 62 2.40 -6.74 3.83
CA GLN A 62 2.58 -5.59 2.95
C GLN A 62 1.80 -5.75 1.63
N PRO A 63 1.65 -4.68 0.82
CA PRO A 63 1.07 -4.80 -0.51
C PRO A 63 1.91 -5.80 -1.33
N SER A 64 1.25 -6.51 -2.24
CA SER A 64 1.96 -7.46 -3.09
C SER A 64 2.96 -6.71 -3.98
N ALA A 65 4.11 -7.33 -4.25
CA ALA A 65 5.11 -6.73 -5.13
C ALA A 65 4.51 -6.40 -6.52
N GLY A 66 3.64 -7.27 -7.05
CA GLY A 66 2.97 -7.04 -8.33
C GLY A 66 2.09 -5.80 -8.34
N ILE A 67 1.30 -5.53 -7.29
CA ILE A 67 0.47 -4.32 -7.22
C ILE A 67 1.33 -3.05 -7.16
N ILE A 68 2.46 -3.09 -6.42
CA ILE A 68 3.40 -1.96 -6.35
C ILE A 68 4.05 -1.73 -7.73
N GLU A 69 4.47 -2.80 -8.39
CA GLU A 69 5.10 -2.75 -9.72
C GLU A 69 4.15 -2.19 -10.77
N GLU A 70 2.94 -2.73 -10.88
CA GLU A 70 1.91 -2.24 -11.81
C GLU A 70 1.58 -0.75 -11.57
N CYS A 71 1.50 -0.33 -10.31
CA CYS A 71 1.30 1.08 -9.96
C CYS A 71 2.46 1.95 -10.46
N PHE A 72 3.71 1.54 -10.20
CA PHE A 72 4.88 2.34 -10.53
C PHE A 72 5.15 2.38 -12.03
N GLU A 73 4.91 1.27 -12.75
CA GLU A 73 4.91 1.23 -14.21
C GLU A 73 3.86 2.19 -14.80
N SER A 74 2.63 2.16 -14.30
CA SER A 74 1.58 3.09 -14.73
C SER A 74 1.97 4.56 -14.49
N LEU A 75 2.58 4.87 -13.35
CA LEU A 75 3.05 6.23 -13.06
C LEU A 75 4.17 6.66 -14.01
N LYS A 76 5.10 5.75 -14.30
CA LYS A 76 6.17 5.97 -15.27
C LYS A 76 5.62 6.26 -16.67
N ASP A 77 4.65 5.48 -17.13
CA ASP A 77 3.98 5.68 -18.43
C ASP A 77 3.23 7.01 -18.52
N GLN A 78 2.74 7.50 -17.39
CA GLN A 78 2.14 8.83 -17.28
C GLN A 78 3.18 9.97 -17.21
N GLY A 79 4.47 9.66 -17.29
CA GLY A 79 5.57 10.63 -17.25
C GLY A 79 5.87 11.16 -15.85
N VAL A 80 5.55 10.42 -14.78
CA VAL A 80 5.97 10.77 -13.42
C VAL A 80 7.48 10.61 -13.30
N GLU A 81 8.14 11.64 -12.79
CA GLU A 81 9.60 11.70 -12.64
C GLU A 81 10.06 11.46 -11.19
N LEU A 82 9.15 11.58 -10.22
CA LEU A 82 9.40 11.39 -8.80
C LEU A 82 8.16 10.84 -8.08
N ILE A 83 8.34 9.80 -7.29
CA ILE A 83 7.37 9.31 -6.32
C ILE A 83 7.76 9.81 -4.92
N ILE A 84 6.83 10.43 -4.20
CA ILE A 84 6.94 10.67 -2.76
C ILE A 84 6.02 9.68 -2.06
N ALA A 85 6.60 8.74 -1.32
CA ALA A 85 5.87 7.67 -0.65
C ALA A 85 5.87 7.87 0.88
N VAL A 86 4.69 7.79 1.49
CA VAL A 86 4.50 7.80 2.96
C VAL A 86 3.68 6.57 3.39
N PRO A 87 4.26 5.37 3.32
CA PRO A 87 3.62 4.13 3.76
C PRO A 87 3.77 3.89 5.28
N ILE A 88 3.21 2.79 5.77
CA ILE A 88 3.43 2.27 7.13
C ILE A 88 4.94 2.14 7.44
N CYS A 89 5.34 2.46 8.67
CA CYS A 89 6.76 2.56 9.04
C CYS A 89 7.55 1.24 8.89
N ASN A 90 8.88 1.37 8.68
CA ASN A 90 9.77 0.22 8.51
C ASN A 90 9.80 -0.72 9.72
N GLY A 91 9.53 -0.19 10.92
CA GLY A 91 9.51 -0.97 12.15
C GLY A 91 8.36 -1.99 12.22
N LEU A 92 7.33 -1.81 11.39
CA LEU A 92 6.12 -2.64 11.39
C LEU A 92 5.93 -3.41 10.08
N SER A 93 6.57 -2.99 8.98
CA SER A 93 6.30 -3.54 7.65
C SER A 93 7.49 -3.41 6.70
N GLY A 94 7.62 -4.35 5.76
CA GLY A 94 8.60 -4.31 4.67
C GLY A 94 8.20 -3.40 3.49
N THR A 95 7.06 -2.71 3.58
CA THR A 95 6.48 -1.93 2.47
C THR A 95 7.45 -0.92 1.87
N ILE A 96 8.12 -0.11 2.69
CA ILE A 96 9.13 0.88 2.22
C ILE A 96 10.27 0.20 1.46
N SER A 97 10.76 -0.94 1.97
CA SER A 97 11.87 -1.66 1.36
C SER A 97 11.48 -2.22 0.00
N THR A 98 10.27 -2.78 -0.13
CA THR A 98 9.76 -3.29 -1.41
C THR A 98 9.44 -2.19 -2.40
N MET A 99 8.80 -1.09 -1.99
CA MET A 99 8.60 0.08 -2.84
C MET A 99 9.93 0.61 -3.38
N THR A 100 10.93 0.73 -2.52
CA THR A 100 12.26 1.22 -2.92
C THR A 100 12.93 0.27 -3.92
N ALA A 101 12.87 -1.04 -3.67
CA ALA A 101 13.46 -2.04 -4.58
C ALA A 101 12.82 -2.02 -5.98
N ILE A 102 11.48 -1.96 -6.04
CA ILE A 102 10.73 -1.92 -7.29
C ILE A 102 10.94 -0.60 -8.03
N ALA A 103 10.94 0.54 -7.32
CA ALA A 103 11.24 1.82 -7.93
C ALA A 103 12.63 1.82 -8.59
N ASN A 104 13.63 1.25 -7.91
CA ASN A 104 14.97 1.11 -8.44
C ASN A 104 15.02 0.19 -9.67
N SER A 105 14.29 -0.93 -9.70
CA SER A 105 14.26 -1.82 -10.88
C SER A 105 13.57 -1.18 -12.08
N LEU A 106 12.61 -0.27 -11.84
CA LEU A 106 11.90 0.48 -12.88
C LEU A 106 12.59 1.79 -13.26
N ASP A 107 13.75 2.13 -12.70
CA ASP A 107 14.45 3.40 -12.92
C ASP A 107 13.56 4.63 -12.67
N ILE A 108 12.73 4.59 -11.62
CA ILE A 108 11.91 5.71 -11.17
C ILE A 108 12.46 6.25 -9.85
N LYS A 109 12.61 7.57 -9.74
CA LYS A 109 13.08 8.19 -8.50
C LYS A 109 11.98 8.08 -7.45
N ILE A 110 12.35 7.63 -6.26
CA ILE A 110 11.44 7.56 -5.11
C ILE A 110 12.08 8.19 -3.88
N ILE A 111 11.28 8.89 -3.10
CA ILE A 111 11.59 9.32 -1.74
C ILE A 111 10.56 8.68 -0.82
N CYS A 112 10.99 7.70 -0.04
CA CYS A 112 10.16 7.12 1.01
C CYS A 112 10.39 7.88 2.33
N ILE A 113 9.32 8.28 3.00
CA ILE A 113 9.34 8.95 4.29
C ILE A 113 8.89 7.95 5.35
N ASP A 114 9.82 7.51 6.20
CA ASP A 114 9.50 6.75 7.39
C ASP A 114 9.01 7.70 8.48
N THR A 115 7.73 7.62 8.82
CA THR A 115 7.07 8.50 9.79
C THR A 115 7.14 7.98 11.22
N TYR A 116 7.70 6.77 11.43
CA TYR A 116 7.74 6.08 12.72
C TYR A 116 6.36 5.90 13.37
N VAL A 117 5.29 5.91 12.57
CA VAL A 117 3.90 5.64 12.96
C VAL A 117 3.24 4.69 11.96
N THR A 118 2.01 4.28 12.27
CA THR A 118 1.11 3.59 11.33
C THR A 118 0.33 4.60 10.51
#